data_AF-A0ABD2MTE0-F1
#
_entry.id   AF-A0ABD2MTE0-F1
#
_cell.length_a   1.000
_cell.length_b   1.000
_cell.length_c   1.000
_cell.angle_alpha   90.00
_cell.angle_beta   90.00
_cell.angle_gamma   90.00
#
_symmetry.space_group_name_H-M   'P 1'
#
loop_
_entity.id
_entity.type
_entity.pdbx_description
1 polymer ?
#
loop_
_entity_poly.entity_id
_entity_poly.type
_entity_poly.pdbx_seq_one_letter_code
_entity_poly.pdbx_strand_id
1 'polypeptide(L)'
;KNFEKEISSSKDKKKIFKYIRSTLNTKVYIPSVRDNVGNLSTDNKTSASIFVDTFSKAFSREPAGPLPKISTRRNQNTISDVTISPELVEAAIKGLKSNSSPN
;
A
#
# COMPACT_ATOMS: atom_id res chain seq x y z
N LYS A 1 10.98 -2.57 -25.66
CA LYS A 1 10.77 -3.70 -24.73
C LYS A 1 12.05 -4.46 -24.33
N ASN A 2 13.21 -4.29 -24.99
CA ASN A 2 14.44 -5.04 -24.65
C ASN A 2 15.45 -4.31 -23.74
N PHE A 3 15.30 -3.00 -23.55
CA PHE A 3 16.25 -2.16 -22.81
C PHE A 3 16.41 -2.57 -21.33
N GLU A 4 15.30 -2.87 -20.65
CA GLU A 4 15.31 -3.31 -19.25
C GLU A 4 16.06 -4.63 -19.05
N LYS A 5 15.87 -5.57 -19.99
CA LYS A 5 16.56 -6.87 -20.02
C LYS A 5 18.06 -6.71 -20.29
N GLU A 6 18.43 -5.74 -21.10
CA GLU A 6 19.82 -5.43 -21.42
C GLU A 6 20.54 -4.76 -20.23
N ILE A 7 19.85 -3.89 -19.51
CA ILE A 7 20.35 -3.26 -18.28
C ILE A 7 20.51 -4.28 -17.15
N SER A 8 19.54 -5.18 -16.97
CA SER A 8 19.60 -6.22 -15.93
C SER A 8 20.72 -7.23 -16.15
N SER A 9 21.10 -7.44 -17.41
CA SER A 9 22.15 -8.38 -17.81
C SER A 9 23.53 -7.71 -17.92
N SER A 10 23.63 -6.40 -17.66
CA SER A 10 24.87 -5.65 -17.79
C SER A 10 25.87 -6.01 -16.70
N LYS A 11 27.15 -6.19 -17.08
CA LYS A 11 28.25 -6.38 -16.12
C LYS A 11 28.43 -5.17 -15.18
N ASP A 12 28.04 -3.98 -15.65
CA ASP A 12 28.09 -2.76 -14.85
C ASP A 12 26.81 -2.59 -14.03
N LYS A 13 26.87 -3.04 -12.77
CA LYS A 13 25.77 -2.93 -11.81
C LYS A 13 25.33 -1.47 -11.56
N LYS A 14 26.15 -0.46 -11.85
CA LYS A 14 25.74 0.94 -11.66
C LYS A 14 24.65 1.36 -12.64
N LYS A 15 24.59 0.76 -13.84
CA LYS A 15 23.59 1.07 -14.87
C LYS A 15 22.18 0.73 -14.40
N ILE A 16 21.99 -0.40 -13.74
CA ILE A 16 20.67 -0.79 -13.22
C ILE A 16 20.21 0.15 -12.10
N PHE A 17 21.09 0.53 -11.17
CA PHE A 17 20.72 1.48 -10.13
C PHE A 17 20.45 2.88 -10.68
N LYS A 18 21.16 3.30 -11.73
CA LYS A 18 20.90 4.57 -12.43
C LYS A 18 19.52 4.55 -13.08
N TYR A 19 19.20 3.47 -13.78
CA TYR A 19 17.90 3.28 -14.43
C TYR A 19 16.76 3.30 -13.40
N ILE A 20 16.86 2.52 -12.32
CA ILE A 20 15.88 2.48 -11.23
C ILE A 20 15.67 3.88 -10.63
N ARG A 21 16.74 4.64 -10.39
CA ARG A 21 16.62 6.02 -9.87
C ARG A 21 15.99 6.99 -10.86
N SER A 22 16.17 6.78 -12.16
CA SER A 22 15.57 7.63 -13.19
C SER A 22 14.09 7.34 -13.43
N THR A 23 13.63 6.12 -13.15
CA THR A 23 12.23 5.72 -13.32
C THR A 23 11.41 5.89 -12.04
N LEU A 24 12.02 5.78 -10.87
CA LEU A 24 11.37 6.10 -9.61
C LEU A 24 11.31 7.62 -9.41
N ASN A 25 10.18 8.24 -9.75
CA ASN A 25 9.89 9.64 -9.41
C ASN A 25 9.60 9.87 -7.92
N THR A 26 9.70 8.81 -7.10
CA THR A 26 9.47 8.86 -5.66
C THR A 26 10.79 9.11 -4.95
N LYS A 27 10.81 10.07 -4.01
CA LYS A 27 11.98 10.26 -3.13
C LYS A 27 12.22 8.95 -2.36
N VAL A 28 13.39 8.35 -2.57
CA VAL A 28 13.84 7.22 -1.77
C VAL A 28 14.14 7.75 -0.36
N TYR A 29 13.25 7.45 0.57
CA TYR A 29 13.34 7.84 1.97
C TYR A 29 13.25 6.59 2.84
N ILE A 30 14.21 6.41 3.75
CA ILE A 30 14.16 5.37 4.76
C ILE A 30 13.60 6.04 6.03
N PRO A 31 12.41 5.64 6.50
CA PRO A 31 11.83 6.23 7.70
C PRO A 31 12.68 5.92 8.92
N SER A 32 12.79 6.89 9.82
CA SER A 32 13.36 6.66 11.14
C SER A 32 12.43 5.75 11.93
N VAL A 33 12.95 4.64 12.44
CA VAL A 33 12.21 3.64 13.21
C VAL A 33 12.71 3.64 14.65
N ARG A 34 11.84 3.26 15.58
CA ARG A 34 12.22 3.12 16.98
C ARG A 34 12.77 1.73 17.25
N ASP A 35 13.80 1.64 18.07
CA ASP A 35 14.30 0.37 18.59
C ASP A 35 13.35 -0.21 19.66
N ASN A 36 13.69 -1.40 20.18
CA ASN A 36 12.90 -2.07 21.22
C ASN A 36 12.92 -1.32 22.58
N VAL A 37 13.81 -0.33 22.74
CA VAL A 37 13.96 0.50 23.96
C VAL A 37 13.25 1.85 23.79
N GLY A 38 12.77 2.17 22.58
CA GLY A 38 12.07 3.41 22.24
C GLY A 38 12.96 4.50 21.65
N ASN A 39 14.26 4.27 21.44
CA ASN A 39 15.17 5.24 20.84
C ASN A 39 14.97 5.30 19.32
N LEU A 40 15.08 6.51 18.76
CA LEU A 40 14.95 6.72 17.32
C LEU A 40 16.25 6.37 16.60
N SER A 41 16.16 5.62 15.50
CA SER A 41 17.29 5.32 14.63
C SER A 41 17.88 6.59 14.02
N THR A 42 19.19 6.79 14.17
CA THR A 42 19.91 7.95 13.64
C THR A 42 20.51 7.73 12.25
N ASP A 43 20.62 6.48 11.81
CA ASP A 43 21.25 6.12 10.55
C ASP A 43 20.46 5.04 9.79
N ASN A 44 20.55 5.09 8.47
CA ASN A 44 19.80 4.22 7.57
C ASN A 44 20.10 2.72 7.77
N LYS A 45 21.33 2.39 8.18
CA LYS A 45 21.74 0.99 8.36
C LYS A 45 21.05 0.39 9.59
N THR A 46 21.04 1.14 10.69
CA THR A 46 20.31 0.75 11.90
C THR A 46 18.81 0.68 11.65
N SER A 47 18.23 1.65 10.92
CA SER A 47 16.80 1.60 10.54
C SER A 47 16.45 0.34 9.76
N ALA A 48 17.28 -0.03 8.78
CA ALA A 48 17.08 -1.23 7.98
C ALA A 48 17.19 -2.51 8.83
N SER A 49 18.14 -2.56 9.78
CA SER A 49 18.29 -3.71 10.69
C SER A 49 17.06 -3.88 11.59
N ILE A 50 16.60 -2.79 12.22
CA ILE A 50 15.41 -2.80 13.07
C ILE A 50 14.17 -3.24 12.28
N PHE A 51 14.05 -2.76 11.04
CA PHE A 51 12.95 -3.15 10.17
C PHE A 51 12.97 -4.65 9.85
N VAL A 52 14.13 -5.21 9.51
CA VAL A 52 14.30 -6.66 9.26
C VAL A 52 13.91 -7.46 10.50
N ASP A 53 14.42 -7.09 11.67
CA ASP A 53 14.11 -7.80 12.91
C ASP A 53 12.61 -7.75 13.25
N THR A 54 11.99 -6.59 13.06
CA THR A 54 10.55 -6.41 13.31
C THR A 54 9.72 -7.23 12.34
N PHE A 55 10.09 -7.21 11.06
CA PHE A 55 9.42 -7.97 10.01
C PHE A 55 9.53 -9.48 10.26
N SER A 56 10.72 -9.97 10.59
CA SER A 56 10.94 -11.40 10.90
C SER A 56 10.17 -11.88 12.13
N LYS A 57 9.91 -11.00 13.12
CA LYS A 57 9.05 -11.34 14.26
C LYS A 57 7.57 -11.46 13.88
N ALA A 58 7.08 -10.58 13.00
CA ALA A 58 5.69 -10.57 12.58
C ALA A 58 5.39 -11.70 11.57
N PHE A 59 6.33 -11.98 10.67
CA PHE A 59 6.22 -13.03 9.68
C PHE A 59 6.82 -14.32 10.21
N SER A 60 6.00 -15.07 10.95
CA SER A 60 6.29 -16.48 11.24
C SER A 60 5.98 -17.33 10.00
N ARG A 61 6.73 -18.42 9.82
CA ARG A 61 6.41 -19.44 8.82
C ARG A 61 5.04 -20.02 9.16
N GLU A 62 4.06 -19.78 8.29
CA GLU A 62 2.70 -20.32 8.47
C GLU A 62 2.79 -21.85 8.66
N PRO A 63 2.15 -22.41 9.69
CA PRO A 63 2.20 -23.85 9.93
C PRO A 63 1.63 -24.58 8.71
N ALA A 64 2.31 -25.64 8.29
CA ALA A 64 1.78 -26.51 7.25
C ALA A 64 0.49 -27.16 7.76
N GLY A 65 -0.63 -26.90 7.10
CA GLY A 65 -1.93 -27.38 7.53
C GLY A 65 -3.06 -26.93 6.63
N PRO A 66 -4.28 -27.45 6.85
CA PRO A 66 -5.46 -26.95 6.15
C PRO A 66 -5.69 -25.49 6.52
N LEU A 67 -5.87 -24.63 5.52
CA LEU A 67 -6.31 -23.26 5.74
C LEU A 67 -7.57 -23.26 6.60
N PRO A 68 -7.76 -22.27 7.50
CA PRO A 68 -8.99 -22.15 8.24
C PRO A 68 -10.16 -22.12 7.25
N LYS A 69 -11.16 -22.98 7.48
CA LYS A 69 -12.38 -22.97 6.69
C LYS A 69 -13.06 -21.64 6.93
N ILE A 70 -12.88 -20.71 5.99
CA ILE A 70 -13.63 -19.47 5.95
C ILE A 70 -15.08 -19.91 5.73
N SER A 71 -15.88 -19.94 6.81
CA SER A 71 -17.32 -19.97 6.62
C SER A 71 -17.63 -18.62 5.97
N THR A 72 -17.84 -18.61 4.66
CA THR A 72 -18.50 -17.49 4.03
C THR A 72 -19.91 -17.49 4.62
N ARG A 73 -20.06 -16.86 5.79
CA ARG A 73 -21.29 -16.15 6.05
C ARG A 73 -21.31 -15.16 4.91
N ARG A 74 -21.98 -15.50 3.81
CA ARG A 74 -22.44 -14.55 2.82
C ARG A 74 -22.90 -13.39 3.69
N ASN A 75 -22.18 -12.26 3.66
CA ASN A 75 -22.63 -11.09 4.38
C ASN A 75 -24.04 -10.88 3.86
N GLN A 76 -25.06 -11.20 4.67
CA GLN A 76 -26.46 -11.03 4.27
C GLN A 76 -26.71 -9.55 3.97
N ASN A 77 -25.86 -8.68 4.53
CA ASN A 77 -25.69 -7.29 4.17
C ASN A 77 -24.85 -7.17 2.89
N THR A 78 -25.30 -7.79 1.80
CA THR A 78 -24.96 -7.27 0.48
C THR A 78 -25.97 -6.15 0.26
N ILE A 79 -25.53 -4.92 -0.03
CA ILE A 79 -26.48 -3.89 -0.49
C ILE A 79 -27.03 -4.44 -1.81
N SER A 80 -28.25 -4.98 -1.78
CA SER A 80 -28.99 -5.32 -2.98
C SER A 80 -29.16 -4.06 -3.84
N ASP A 81 -29.40 -4.25 -5.13
CA ASP A 81 -29.53 -3.21 -6.15
C ASP A 81 -30.09 -1.88 -5.61
N VAL A 82 -29.26 -0.83 -5.67
CA VAL A 82 -29.68 0.52 -5.31
C VAL A 82 -30.69 0.95 -6.37
N THR A 83 -31.96 1.05 -5.97
CA THR A 83 -33.01 1.54 -6.87
C THR A 83 -32.91 3.07 -6.94
N ILE A 84 -32.32 3.58 -8.03
CA ILE A 84 -32.29 5.02 -8.32
C ILE A 84 -33.58 5.38 -9.06
N SER A 85 -34.54 6.00 -8.37
CA SER A 85 -35.75 6.55 -9.01
C SER A 85 -35.58 8.05 -9.33
N PRO A 86 -36.29 8.59 -10.33
CA PRO A 86 -36.29 10.02 -10.61
C PRO A 86 -36.67 10.87 -9.40
N GLU A 87 -37.59 10.37 -8.57
CA GLU A 87 -38.07 11.06 -7.37
C GLU A 87 -36.97 11.20 -6.31
N LEU A 88 -36.14 10.16 -6.12
CA LEU A 88 -35.00 10.18 -5.21
C LEU A 88 -33.93 11.20 -5.66
N VAL A 89 -33.71 11.27 -6.97
CA VAL A 89 -32.77 12.24 -7.55
C VAL A 89 -33.29 13.66 -7.38
N GLU A 90 -34.57 13.90 -7.63
CA GLU A 90 -35.19 15.22 -7.47
C GLU A 90 -35.17 15.69 -6.01
N ALA A 91 -35.46 14.80 -5.06
CA ALA A 91 -35.36 15.09 -3.63
C ALA A 91 -33.92 15.43 -3.21
N ALA A 92 -32.93 14.70 -3.72
CA ALA A 92 -31.52 14.98 -3.45
C ALA A 92 -31.08 16.34 -4.01
N ILE A 93 -31.50 16.69 -5.23
CA ILE A 93 -31.20 17.99 -5.85
C ILE A 93 -31.83 19.13 -5.06
N LYS A 94 -33.09 18.99 -4.61
CA LYS A 94 -33.77 20.00 -3.78
C LYS A 94 -33.11 20.19 -2.41
N GLY A 95 -32.47 19.14 -1.89
CA GLY A 95 -31.74 19.17 -0.62
C GLY A 95 -30.35 19.82 -0.69
N LEU A 96 -29.84 20.12 -1.89
CA LEU A 96 -28.55 20.79 -2.05
C LEU A 96 -28.64 22.25 -1.58
N LYS A 97 -27.84 22.59 -0.56
CA LYS A 97 -27.68 23.99 -0.13
C LYS A 97 -26.82 24.73 -1.16
N SER A 98 -27.41 25.71 -1.84
CA SER A 98 -26.77 26.55 -2.85
C SER A 98 -25.53 27.33 -2.35
N ASN A 99 -25.38 27.39 -1.04
CA ASN A 99 -24.35 28.09 -0.28
C ASN A 99 -23.32 27.14 0.37
N SER A 100 -23.37 25.84 0.06
CA SER A 100 -22.42 24.83 0.58
C SER A 100 -21.29 24.45 -0.38
N SER A 101 -21.26 24.99 -1.60
CA SER A 101 -20.13 24.85 -2.52
C SER A 101 -19.56 26.22 -2.85
N PRO A 102 -18.26 26.46 -2.63
CA PRO A 102 -17.61 27.70 -3.02
C PRO A 102 -17.51 27.78 -4.55
N ASN A 103 -17.90 28.93 -5.12
CA ASN A 103 -17.42 29.35 -6.44
C ASN A 103 -15.94 29.72 -6.36
#